data_AF-A0ABD6NDT3-F1
#
_entry.id   AF-A0ABD6NDT3-F1
#
_cell.length_a   1.000
_cell.length_b   1.000
_cell.length_c   1.000
_cell.angle_alpha   90.00
_cell.angle_beta   90.00
_cell.angle_gamma   90.00
#
_symmetry.space_group_name_H-M   'P 1'
#
loop_
_entity.id
_entity.type
_entity.pdbx_description
1 polymer ?
#
loop_
_entity_poly.entity_id
_entity_poly.type
_entity_poly.pdbx_seq_one_letter_code
_entity_poly.pdbx_strand_id
1 'polypeptide(L)'
;MATQKRKATAAELKTYIATAEQAYQQASTYEDALRPARGVEYFAPTYYHILKLVVEKANEGYTLEENAMMGVNPSAVSFTVVLRKPESMVEADLVVVRAQAEADYKAEIEKHNARVDRMEADQVQYTAQKAAWLAEQKAAQEKEEDEAFRAAMAQRGVQVAEQHQLTSEWSA
;
A
#
# COMPACT_ATOMS: atom_id res chain seq x y z
N MET A 1 -4.37 9.88 16.10
CA MET A 1 -5.53 9.45 15.28
C MET A 1 -5.55 7.93 15.28
N ALA A 2 -6.67 7.29 15.62
CA ALA A 2 -6.78 5.84 15.52
C ALA A 2 -6.93 5.46 14.04
N THR A 3 -6.00 4.67 13.51
CA THR A 3 -6.07 4.17 12.13
C THR A 3 -7.16 3.12 12.06
N GLN A 4 -8.28 3.41 11.40
CA GLN A 4 -9.39 2.44 11.30
C GLN A 4 -9.19 1.46 10.15
N LYS A 5 -9.66 0.23 10.35
CA LYS A 5 -9.77 -0.77 9.29
C LYS A 5 -10.73 -0.30 8.21
N ARG A 6 -10.39 -0.58 6.96
CA ARG A 6 -11.18 -0.22 5.78
C ARG A 6 -12.08 -1.40 5.40
N LYS A 7 -13.32 -1.08 5.01
CA LYS A 7 -14.27 -2.04 4.44
C LYS A 7 -14.42 -1.77 2.96
N ALA A 8 -14.53 -2.83 2.17
CA ALA A 8 -14.85 -2.70 0.76
C ALA A 8 -16.25 -2.10 0.61
N THR A 9 -16.38 -1.06 -0.21
CA THR A 9 -17.69 -0.51 -0.57
C THR A 9 -17.93 -0.65 -2.07
N ALA A 10 -19.19 -0.89 -2.45
CA ALA A 10 -19.54 -1.04 -3.86
C ALA A 10 -19.27 0.24 -4.67
N ALA A 11 -19.40 1.42 -4.04
CA ALA A 11 -19.14 2.71 -4.69
C ALA A 11 -17.64 2.89 -5.00
N GLU A 12 -16.76 2.59 -4.05
CA GLU A 12 -15.31 2.67 -4.28
C GLU A 12 -14.86 1.64 -5.30
N LEU A 13 -15.35 0.40 -5.23
CA LEU A 13 -15.03 -0.64 -6.20
C LEU A 13 -15.41 -0.21 -7.62
N LYS A 14 -16.61 0.36 -7.79
CA LYS A 14 -17.06 0.88 -9.09
C LYS A 14 -16.14 1.97 -9.62
N THR A 15 -15.73 2.91 -8.77
CA THR A 15 -14.77 3.96 -9.14
C THR A 15 -13.41 3.38 -9.51
N TYR A 16 -12.95 2.36 -8.79
CA TYR A 16 -11.68 1.69 -9.06
C TYR A 16 -11.69 1.00 -10.43
N ILE A 17 -12.75 0.24 -10.72
CA ILE A 17 -12.97 -0.39 -12.02
C ILE A 17 -13.04 0.66 -13.13
N ALA A 18 -13.85 1.72 -12.96
CA ALA A 18 -13.97 2.78 -13.97
C ALA A 18 -12.62 3.46 -14.27
N THR A 19 -11.81 3.67 -13.23
CA THR A 19 -10.45 4.22 -13.39
C THR A 19 -9.55 3.26 -14.16
N ALA A 20 -9.62 1.95 -13.87
CA ALA A 20 -8.85 0.94 -14.58
C ALA A 20 -9.27 0.82 -16.06
N GLU A 21 -10.56 0.88 -16.35
CA GLU A 21 -11.08 0.92 -17.72
C GLU A 21 -10.59 2.16 -18.47
N GLN A 22 -10.65 3.34 -17.84
CA GLN A 22 -10.13 4.56 -18.45
C GLN A 22 -8.62 4.48 -18.72
N ALA A 23 -7.85 3.93 -17.78
CA ALA A 23 -6.41 3.71 -17.96
C ALA A 23 -6.15 2.73 -19.12
N TYR A 24 -6.92 1.65 -19.24
CA TYR A 24 -6.85 0.73 -20.37
C TYR A 24 -7.07 1.44 -21.71
N GLN A 25 -8.09 2.30 -21.79
CA GLN A 25 -8.41 3.06 -23.00
C GLN A 25 -7.28 4.00 -23.43
N GLN A 26 -6.48 4.51 -22.49
CA GLN A 26 -5.39 5.43 -22.79
C GLN A 26 -4.05 4.71 -22.97
N ALA A 27 -3.91 3.49 -22.47
CA ALA A 27 -2.66 2.75 -22.48
C ALA A 27 -2.31 2.18 -23.86
N SER A 28 -1.00 2.17 -24.13
CA SER A 28 -0.36 1.46 -25.23
C SER A 28 0.77 0.60 -24.66
N THR A 29 0.93 -0.62 -25.18
CA THR A 29 1.93 -1.57 -24.68
C THR A 29 2.39 -2.52 -25.79
N TYR A 30 3.40 -3.36 -25.57
CA TYR A 30 3.87 -4.33 -26.56
C TYR A 30 2.92 -5.56 -26.66
N GLU A 31 2.98 -6.29 -27.78
CA GLU A 31 2.02 -7.37 -28.13
C GLU A 31 1.87 -8.47 -27.05
N ASP A 32 2.91 -8.73 -26.26
CA ASP A 32 2.94 -9.76 -25.22
C ASP A 32 2.91 -9.21 -23.78
N ALA A 33 2.41 -7.99 -23.58
CA ALA A 33 2.35 -7.43 -22.24
C ALA A 33 1.39 -8.22 -21.34
N LEU A 34 1.81 -8.44 -20.09
CA LEU A 34 1.02 -9.14 -19.08
C LEU A 34 -0.32 -8.46 -18.79
N ARG A 35 -0.39 -7.14 -19.00
CA ARG A 35 -1.62 -6.37 -18.84
C ARG A 35 -2.14 -5.98 -20.22
N PRO A 36 -3.40 -6.30 -20.55
CA PRO A 36 -3.98 -5.87 -21.80
C PRO A 36 -4.05 -4.34 -21.84
N ALA A 37 -3.77 -3.78 -23.01
CA ALA A 37 -3.96 -2.37 -23.30
C ALA A 37 -4.76 -2.20 -24.60
N ARG A 38 -5.39 -1.03 -24.76
CA ARG A 38 -6.16 -0.68 -25.96
C ARG A 38 -5.24 -0.52 -27.17
N GLY A 39 -4.08 0.11 -26.97
CA GLY A 39 -3.03 0.27 -27.97
C GLY A 39 -1.97 -0.82 -27.87
N VAL A 40 -1.50 -1.29 -29.03
CA VAL A 40 -0.40 -2.24 -29.18
C VAL A 40 0.71 -1.58 -29.99
N GLU A 41 1.91 -1.54 -29.41
CA GLU A 41 3.13 -1.05 -30.03
C GLU A 41 3.83 -2.17 -30.77
N TYR A 42 4.09 -1.93 -32.06
CA TYR A 42 4.78 -2.85 -32.94
C TYR A 42 6.09 -2.23 -33.41
N PHE A 43 7.14 -3.05 -33.46
CA PHE A 43 8.47 -2.66 -33.89
C PHE A 43 8.88 -3.43 -35.13
N ALA A 44 9.48 -2.75 -36.11
CA ALA A 44 10.09 -3.42 -37.25
C ALA A 44 11.41 -2.76 -37.68
N PRO A 45 12.35 -3.49 -38.28
CA PRO A 45 13.67 -2.97 -38.62
C PRO A 45 13.65 -1.94 -39.75
N THR A 46 12.62 -1.95 -40.59
CA THR A 46 12.52 -1.03 -41.73
C THR A 46 11.11 -0.47 -41.87
N TYR A 47 11.01 0.69 -42.50
CA TYR A 47 9.73 1.33 -42.82
C TYR A 47 8.77 0.42 -43.61
N TYR A 48 9.27 -0.31 -44.63
CA TYR A 48 8.45 -1.22 -45.43
C TYR A 48 7.84 -2.37 -44.61
N HIS A 49 8.59 -2.90 -43.64
CA HIS A 49 8.08 -3.93 -42.75
C HIS A 49 6.95 -3.40 -41.86
N ILE A 50 7.06 -2.17 -41.34
CA ILE A 50 5.95 -1.53 -40.61
C ILE A 50 4.74 -1.34 -41.52
N LEU A 51 4.91 -0.80 -42.73
CA LEU A 51 3.77 -0.59 -43.63
C LEU A 51 3.04 -1.91 -43.95
N LYS A 52 3.78 -2.99 -44.17
CA LYS A 52 3.19 -4.32 -44.38
C LYS A 52 2.40 -4.76 -43.16
N LEU A 53 2.96 -4.61 -41.96
CA LEU A 53 2.31 -4.95 -40.69
C LEU A 53 1.03 -4.13 -40.46
N VAL A 54 1.06 -2.82 -40.76
CA VAL A 54 -0.12 -1.95 -40.65
C VAL A 54 -1.24 -2.43 -41.56
N VAL A 55 -0.93 -2.82 -42.81
CA VAL A 55 -1.92 -3.36 -43.75
C VAL A 55 -2.47 -4.70 -43.26
N GLU A 56 -1.59 -5.60 -42.78
CA GLU A 56 -1.99 -6.89 -42.21
C GLU A 56 -2.96 -6.70 -41.03
N LYS A 57 -2.60 -5.84 -40.08
CA LYS A 57 -3.42 -5.56 -38.88
C LYS A 57 -4.69 -4.76 -39.20
N ALA A 58 -4.67 -3.90 -40.21
CA ALA A 58 -5.87 -3.23 -40.70
C ALA A 58 -6.91 -4.24 -41.22
N ASN A 59 -6.47 -5.31 -41.89
CA ASN A 59 -7.36 -6.40 -42.31
C ASN A 59 -7.91 -7.22 -41.13
N GLU A 60 -7.23 -7.22 -39.99
CA GLU A 60 -7.71 -7.79 -38.72
C GLU A 60 -8.65 -6.83 -37.94
N GLY A 61 -8.88 -5.62 -38.46
CA GLY A 61 -9.75 -4.61 -37.85
C GLY A 61 -9.05 -3.66 -36.87
N TYR A 62 -7.72 -3.66 -36.81
CA TYR A 62 -6.97 -2.68 -36.04
C TYR A 62 -6.97 -1.32 -36.73
N THR A 63 -6.91 -0.25 -35.94
CA THR A 63 -6.85 1.13 -36.45
C THR A 63 -5.56 1.80 -36.01
N LEU A 64 -4.99 2.64 -36.87
CA LEU A 64 -3.85 3.47 -36.51
C LEU A 64 -4.26 4.50 -35.45
N GLU A 65 -3.44 4.71 -34.43
CA GLU A 65 -3.72 5.76 -33.44
C GLU A 65 -3.51 7.16 -34.04
N GLU A 66 -4.57 7.97 -34.08
CA GLU A 66 -4.60 9.27 -34.78
C GLU A 66 -3.66 10.35 -34.18
N ASN A 67 -3.14 10.13 -32.97
CA ASN A 67 -2.34 11.13 -32.25
C ASN A 67 -0.82 10.87 -32.28
N ALA A 68 -0.36 9.82 -32.96
CA ALA A 68 1.05 9.63 -33.22
C ALA A 68 1.47 10.60 -34.33
N MET A 69 2.15 11.69 -33.97
CA MET A 69 2.78 12.61 -34.93
C MET A 69 3.59 11.79 -35.96
N MET A 70 2.97 11.54 -37.12
CA MET A 70 3.33 10.51 -38.09
C MET A 70 3.29 9.10 -37.49
N GLY A 71 2.21 8.35 -37.75
CA GLY A 71 1.95 7.01 -37.19
C GLY A 71 3.02 5.93 -37.38
N VAL A 72 4.17 6.25 -37.96
CA VAL A 72 5.39 5.45 -37.88
C VAL A 72 6.51 6.33 -37.34
N ASN A 73 6.94 6.07 -36.10
CA ASN A 73 8.02 6.78 -35.45
C ASN A 73 9.35 6.07 -35.72
N PRO A 74 10.32 6.72 -36.39
CA PRO A 74 11.66 6.18 -36.50
C PRO A 74 12.36 6.21 -35.13
N SER A 75 13.02 5.12 -34.80
CA SER A 75 13.99 4.96 -33.72
C SER A 75 15.39 4.78 -34.33
N ALA A 76 16.44 4.87 -33.51
CA ALA A 76 17.82 4.73 -33.96
C ALA A 76 18.11 3.40 -34.70
N VAL A 77 17.30 2.36 -34.45
CA VAL A 77 17.51 1.00 -34.99
C VAL A 77 16.24 0.35 -35.54
N SER A 78 15.09 1.01 -35.46
CA SER A 78 13.80 0.43 -35.82
C SER A 78 12.76 1.50 -36.16
N PHE A 79 11.60 1.07 -36.59
CA PHE A 79 10.41 1.88 -36.75
C PHE A 79 9.34 1.34 -35.83
N THR A 80 8.52 2.21 -35.26
CA THR A 80 7.48 1.85 -34.30
C THR A 80 6.13 2.39 -34.75
N VAL A 81 5.07 1.60 -34.58
CA VAL A 81 3.68 2.03 -34.81
C VAL A 81 2.82 1.61 -33.62
N VAL A 82 1.84 2.43 -33.27
CA VAL A 82 0.83 2.10 -32.28
C VAL A 82 -0.49 1.84 -32.98
N LEU A 83 -1.04 0.64 -32.78
CA LEU A 83 -2.30 0.21 -33.35
C LEU A 83 -3.33 -0.04 -32.26
N ARG A 84 -4.54 0.47 -32.45
CA ARG A 84 -5.68 0.25 -31.56
C ARG A 84 -6.42 -1.01 -31.99
N LYS A 85 -6.73 -1.88 -31.03
CA LYS A 85 -7.46 -3.14 -31.26
C LYS A 85 -8.87 -2.90 -31.86
N PRO A 86 -9.50 -3.87 -32.52
CA PRO A 86 -10.93 -3.81 -32.82
C PRO A 86 -11.77 -3.90 -31.54
N GLU A 87 -12.98 -3.33 -31.54
CA GLU A 87 -13.90 -3.34 -30.39
C GLU A 87 -14.21 -4.76 -29.87
N SER A 88 -14.26 -5.76 -30.76
CA SER A 88 -14.46 -7.16 -30.37
C SER A 88 -13.37 -7.70 -29.43
N MET A 89 -12.13 -7.25 -29.59
CA MET A 89 -11.03 -7.61 -28.68
C MET A 89 -11.03 -6.77 -27.41
N VAL A 90 -11.51 -5.52 -27.49
CA VAL A 90 -11.63 -4.63 -26.34
C VAL A 90 -12.59 -5.19 -25.31
N GLU A 91 -13.75 -5.68 -25.74
CA GLU A 91 -14.74 -6.22 -24.81
C GLU A 91 -14.17 -7.42 -24.03
N ALA A 92 -13.42 -8.29 -24.71
CA ALA A 92 -12.73 -9.42 -24.07
C ALA A 92 -11.65 -8.94 -23.08
N ASP A 93 -10.82 -7.97 -23.48
CA ASP A 93 -9.81 -7.37 -22.61
C ASP A 93 -10.44 -6.71 -21.37
N LEU A 94 -11.55 -5.98 -21.54
CA LEU A 94 -12.21 -5.26 -20.44
C LEU A 94 -12.75 -6.21 -19.38
N VAL A 95 -13.16 -7.44 -19.73
CA VAL A 95 -13.52 -8.46 -18.74
C VAL A 95 -12.31 -8.79 -17.86
N VAL A 96 -11.13 -8.95 -18.45
CA VAL A 96 -9.88 -9.22 -17.72
C VAL A 96 -9.47 -8.01 -16.87
N VAL A 97 -9.53 -6.80 -17.43
CA VAL A 97 -9.20 -5.54 -16.72
C VAL A 97 -10.10 -5.35 -15.50
N ARG A 98 -11.41 -5.57 -15.64
CA ARG A 98 -12.37 -5.50 -14.53
C ARG A 98 -12.06 -6.51 -13.45
N ALA A 99 -11.85 -7.77 -13.81
CA ALA A 99 -11.53 -8.83 -12.86
C ALA A 99 -10.22 -8.54 -12.10
N GLN A 100 -9.19 -8.04 -12.80
CA GLN A 100 -7.93 -7.65 -12.18
C GLN A 100 -8.10 -6.44 -11.25
N ALA A 101 -8.87 -5.43 -11.67
CA ALA A 101 -9.15 -4.26 -10.84
C ALA A 101 -9.91 -4.63 -9.55
N GLU A 102 -10.84 -5.57 -9.62
CA GLU A 102 -11.52 -6.11 -8.43
C GLU A 102 -10.56 -6.85 -7.49
N ALA A 103 -9.67 -7.67 -8.04
CA ALA A 103 -8.66 -8.40 -7.27
C ALA A 103 -7.65 -7.45 -6.61
N ASP A 104 -7.16 -6.46 -7.35
CA ASP A 104 -6.22 -5.45 -6.87
C ASP A 104 -6.84 -4.62 -5.73
N TYR A 105 -8.10 -4.20 -5.87
CA TYR A 105 -8.83 -3.47 -4.83
C TYR A 105 -8.99 -4.29 -3.54
N LYS A 106 -9.36 -5.57 -3.65
CA LYS A 106 -9.47 -6.47 -2.48
C LYS A 106 -8.12 -6.63 -1.79
N ALA A 107 -7.06 -6.86 -2.54
CA ALA A 107 -5.71 -7.00 -2.01
C ALA A 107 -5.23 -5.70 -1.32
N GLU A 108 -5.57 -4.52 -1.85
CA GLU A 108 -5.25 -3.23 -1.23
C GLU A 108 -5.92 -3.09 0.14
N ILE A 109 -7.20 -3.45 0.26
CA ILE A 109 -7.93 -3.42 1.52
C ILE A 109 -7.34 -4.39 2.53
N GLU A 110 -7.05 -5.62 2.11
CA GLU A 110 -6.43 -6.62 2.97
C GLU A 110 -5.07 -6.15 3.49
N LYS A 111 -4.24 -5.59 2.61
CA LYS A 111 -2.94 -5.03 2.99
C LYS A 111 -3.08 -3.86 3.96
N HIS A 112 -4.04 -2.96 3.75
CA HIS A 112 -4.33 -1.87 4.67
C HIS A 112 -4.76 -2.39 6.05
N ASN A 113 -5.68 -3.35 6.08
CA ASN A 113 -6.18 -3.93 7.32
C ASN A 113 -5.08 -4.68 8.09
N ALA A 114 -4.26 -5.47 7.39
CA ALA A 114 -3.12 -6.14 8.00
C ALA A 114 -2.11 -5.15 8.60
N ARG A 115 -1.93 -3.97 7.99
CA ARG A 115 -1.10 -2.90 8.54
C ARG A 115 -1.71 -2.30 9.81
N VAL A 116 -3.03 -2.05 9.80
CA VAL A 116 -3.75 -1.57 10.99
C VAL A 116 -3.62 -2.58 12.14
N ASP A 117 -3.81 -3.87 11.87
CA ASP A 117 -3.65 -4.95 12.86
C ASP A 117 -2.26 -4.95 13.50
N ARG A 118 -1.19 -4.80 12.70
CA ARG A 118 0.18 -4.70 13.24
C ARG A 118 0.35 -3.47 14.12
N MET A 119 -0.15 -2.31 13.68
CA MET A 119 -0.06 -1.08 14.48
C MET A 119 -0.81 -1.19 15.81
N GLU A 120 -1.98 -1.84 15.82
CA GLU A 120 -2.73 -2.10 17.05
C GLU A 120 -1.94 -3.03 18.00
N ALA A 121 -1.36 -4.10 17.48
CA ALA A 121 -0.51 -5.01 18.27
C ALA A 121 0.72 -4.30 18.85
N ASP A 122 1.43 -3.51 18.03
CA ASP A 122 2.59 -2.73 18.46
C ASP A 122 2.23 -1.71 19.54
N GLN A 123 1.06 -1.06 19.40
CA GLN A 123 0.56 -0.11 20.39
C GLN A 123 0.29 -0.78 21.73
N VAL A 124 -0.35 -1.95 21.74
CA VAL A 124 -0.60 -2.73 22.96
C VAL A 124 0.71 -3.11 23.63
N GLN A 125 1.68 -3.65 22.88
CA GLN A 125 3.00 -3.99 23.41
C GLN A 125 3.72 -2.77 23.99
N TYR A 126 3.72 -1.64 23.27
CA TYR A 126 4.33 -0.40 23.74
C TYR A 126 3.67 0.09 25.05
N THR A 127 2.35 0.07 25.14
CA THR A 127 1.65 0.48 26.36
C THR A 127 1.96 -0.43 27.55
N ALA A 128 2.06 -1.74 27.33
CA ALA A 128 2.44 -2.71 28.37
C ALA A 128 3.89 -2.49 28.84
N GLN A 129 4.83 -2.32 27.91
CA GLN A 129 6.24 -2.04 28.24
C GLN A 129 6.38 -0.71 28.99
N LYS A 130 5.68 0.34 28.55
CA LYS A 130 5.68 1.64 29.24
C LYS A 130 5.10 1.52 30.64
N ALA A 131 4.03 0.76 30.84
CA ALA A 131 3.45 0.55 32.16
C ALA A 131 4.42 -0.21 33.09
N ALA A 132 5.10 -1.26 32.58
CA ALA A 132 6.11 -2.00 33.33
C ALA A 132 7.29 -1.09 33.73
N TRP A 133 7.81 -0.29 32.79
CA TRP A 133 8.91 0.64 33.07
C TRP A 133 8.54 1.70 34.11
N LEU A 134 7.31 2.24 34.06
CA LEU A 134 6.82 3.18 35.07
C LEU A 134 6.66 2.53 36.44
N ALA A 135 6.24 1.25 36.50
CA ALA A 135 6.15 0.50 37.75
C ALA A 135 7.53 0.23 38.36
N GLU A 136 8.52 -0.13 37.54
CA GLU A 136 9.91 -0.30 37.98
C GLU A 136 10.50 1.01 38.53
N GLN A 137 10.27 2.14 37.85
CA GLN A 137 10.71 3.45 38.35
C GLN A 137 10.09 3.81 39.70
N LYS A 138 8.78 3.60 39.87
CA LYS A 138 8.10 3.87 41.15
C LYS A 138 8.63 2.98 42.26
N ALA A 139 8.80 1.69 42.00
CA ALA A 139 9.36 0.76 42.98
C ALA A 139 10.80 1.12 43.37
N ALA A 140 11.61 1.61 42.43
CA ALA A 140 12.96 2.10 42.71
C ALA A 140 12.93 3.38 43.56
N GLN A 141 12.06 4.34 43.25
CA GLN A 141 11.89 5.57 44.03
C GLN A 141 11.40 5.27 45.45
N GLU A 142 10.38 4.44 45.61
CA GLU A 142 9.87 4.03 46.93
C GLU A 142 10.99 3.38 47.77
N LYS A 143 11.84 2.55 47.15
CA LYS A 143 12.97 1.92 47.84
C LYS A 143 14.03 2.95 48.28
N GLU A 144 14.38 3.90 47.42
CA GLU A 144 15.31 4.97 47.77
C GLU A 144 14.76 5.88 48.88
N GLU A 145 13.46 6.21 48.85
CA GLU A 145 12.80 6.98 49.90
C GLU A 145 12.78 6.23 51.24
N ASP A 146 12.48 4.92 51.22
CA ASP A 146 12.45 4.08 52.42
C ASP A 146 13.86 3.91 53.02
N GLU A 147 14.88 3.73 52.18
CA GLU A 147 16.29 3.70 52.60
C GLU A 147 16.74 5.06 53.19
N ALA A 148 16.39 6.18 52.56
CA ALA A 148 16.67 7.52 53.05
C ALA A 148 15.96 7.80 54.38
N PHE A 149 14.70 7.38 54.52
CA PHE A 149 13.93 7.50 55.76
C PHE A 149 14.57 6.70 56.90
N ARG A 150 14.93 5.43 56.66
CA ARG A 150 15.62 4.59 57.65
C ARG A 150 16.96 5.20 58.07
N ALA A 151 17.74 5.72 57.12
CA ALA A 151 19.01 6.39 57.42
C ALA A 151 18.82 7.65 58.28
N ALA A 152 17.81 8.47 57.98
CA ALA A 152 17.48 9.67 58.76
C ALA A 152 16.98 9.33 60.18
N MET A 153 16.19 8.27 60.34
CA MET A 153 15.72 7.80 61.65
C MET A 153 16.86 7.20 62.50
N ALA A 154 17.79 6.47 61.88
CA ALA A 154 18.98 5.95 62.55
C ALA A 154 19.89 7.09 63.08
N GLN A 155 20.05 8.18 62.33
CA GLN A 155 20.79 9.37 62.79
C GLN A 155 20.12 10.07 63.98
N ARG A 156 18.80 9.94 64.14
CA ARG A 156 18.03 10.50 65.27
C ARG A 156 17.97 9.58 66.49
N GLY A 157 18.60 8.40 66.45
CA GLY A 157 18.68 7.46 67.59
C GLY A 157 17.41 6.65 67.84
N VAL A 158 16.48 6.59 66.89
CA VAL A 158 15.23 5.80 66.99
C VAL A 158 15.40 4.49 66.21
N GLN A 159 15.31 3.34 66.89
CA GLN A 159 15.29 2.04 66.22
C GLN A 159 13.88 1.76 65.66
N VAL A 160 13.74 1.76 64.34
CA VAL A 160 12.50 1.37 63.67
C VAL A 160 12.48 -0.16 63.57
N ALA A 161 11.46 -0.80 64.16
CA ALA A 161 11.29 -2.26 64.11
C ALA A 161 11.04 -2.73 62.67
N GLU A 162 11.67 -3.84 62.25
CA GLU A 162 11.72 -4.37 60.88
C GLU A 162 10.36 -4.66 60.20
N GLN A 163 9.23 -4.59 60.92
CA GLN A 163 7.94 -5.10 60.43
C GLN A 163 6.91 -4.04 60.04
N HIS A 164 7.19 -2.74 60.14
CA HIS A 164 6.23 -1.72 59.69
C HIS A 164 6.55 -1.23 58.27
N GLN A 165 5.87 -1.83 57.29
CA GLN A 165 5.67 -1.21 55.98
C GLN A 165 4.89 0.09 56.20
N LEU A 166 5.50 1.23 55.88
CA LEU A 166 4.86 2.53 55.90
C LEU A 166 3.91 2.62 54.70
N THR A 167 2.63 2.31 54.90
CA THR A 167 1.59 2.66 53.94
C THR A 167 1.39 4.18 53.98
N SER A 168 1.50 4.83 52.82
CA SER A 168 1.51 6.28 52.61
C SER A 168 0.15 6.97 52.85
N GLU A 169 -0.49 6.74 53.98
CA GLU A 169 -1.79 7.37 54.33
C GLU A 169 -1.66 8.77 54.96
N TRP A 170 -0.47 9.35 55.06
CA TRP A 170 -0.26 10.64 55.70
C TRP A 170 0.16 11.73 54.69
N SER A 171 -0.76 12.08 53.79
CA SER A 171 -0.75 13.40 53.15
C SER A 171 -2.19 13.83 52.84
N ALA A 172 -2.78 14.54 53.81
CA ALA A 172 -4.01 15.34 53.67
C ALA A 172 -3.63 16.82 53.63
#